data_AF-A0A6N2D1W1-F1
#
_entry.id   AF-A0A6N2D1W1-F1
#
_cell.length_a   1.000
_cell.length_b   1.000
_cell.length_c   1.000
_cell.angle_alpha   90.00
_cell.angle_beta   90.00
_cell.angle_gamma   90.00
#
_symmetry.space_group_name_H-M   'P 1'
#
loop_
_entity.id
_entity.type
_entity.pdbx_description
1 polymer ?
#
loop_
_entity_poly.entity_id
_entity_poly.type
_entity_poly.pdbx_seq_one_letter_code
_entity_poly.pdbx_strand_id
1 'polypeptide(L)'
;MPAGSVREESMLVHVGVKVLHVLGVIAWVGGALSLSVLMAWRAGQDEAGRRALAVPMRRLALGVVLPGLVLALAAGVWLLVTKLEYFRLAVWFHIKLPLVLLAAGDTGLCVFRAVWLSEEPGEAGPAAASEWRRVGVMVGVVAVVVGLALFKLPIRLAG
;
A
#
# COMPACT_ATOMS: atom_id res chain seq x y z
N MET A 1 -20.25 17.58 -32.74
CA MET A 1 -19.17 16.63 -32.40
C MET A 1 -19.75 15.23 -32.33
N PRO A 2 -19.15 14.21 -32.95
CA PRO A 2 -19.74 12.87 -33.00
C PRO A 2 -19.68 12.19 -31.63
N ALA A 3 -20.78 11.57 -31.20
CA ALA A 3 -20.91 10.89 -29.91
C ALA A 3 -19.89 9.74 -29.68
N GLY A 4 -19.18 9.31 -30.73
CA GLY A 4 -18.10 8.32 -30.66
C GLY A 4 -16.85 8.84 -29.94
N SER A 5 -16.41 10.07 -30.22
CA SER A 5 -15.14 10.59 -29.68
C SER A 5 -15.19 10.79 -28.16
N VAL A 6 -16.33 11.25 -27.64
CA VAL A 6 -16.54 11.47 -26.19
C VAL A 6 -16.57 10.13 -25.42
N ARG A 7 -17.12 9.08 -26.02
CA ARG A 7 -17.16 7.73 -25.43
C ARG A 7 -15.77 7.11 -25.38
N GLU A 8 -14.99 7.26 -26.43
CA GLU A 8 -13.59 6.80 -26.48
C GLU A 8 -12.73 7.53 -25.45
N GLU A 9 -12.83 8.85 -25.36
CA GLU A 9 -12.11 9.66 -24.37
C GLU A 9 -12.42 9.22 -22.94
N SER A 10 -13.72 9.04 -22.63
CA SER A 10 -14.16 8.57 -21.31
C SER A 10 -13.63 7.17 -20.97
N MET A 11 -13.53 6.28 -21.96
CA MET A 11 -12.98 4.94 -21.80
C MET A 11 -11.47 5.00 -21.52
N LEU A 12 -10.73 5.82 -22.26
CA LEU A 12 -9.29 6.02 -22.09
C LEU A 12 -8.97 6.57 -20.71
N VAL A 13 -9.71 7.59 -20.24
CA VAL A 13 -9.55 8.13 -18.87
C VAL A 13 -9.79 7.04 -17.83
N HIS A 14 -10.86 6.26 -17.95
CA HIS A 14 -11.18 5.22 -16.97
C HIS A 14 -10.10 4.12 -16.89
N VAL A 15 -9.56 3.69 -18.02
CA VAL A 15 -8.46 2.73 -18.07
C VAL A 15 -7.17 3.35 -17.50
N GLY A 16 -6.87 4.60 -17.86
CA GLY A 16 -5.70 5.32 -17.35
C GLY A 16 -5.70 5.42 -15.82
N VAL A 17 -6.84 5.78 -15.22
CA VAL A 17 -6.96 5.86 -13.74
C VAL A 17 -6.78 4.49 -13.09
N LYS A 18 -7.25 3.38 -13.71
CA LYS A 18 -7.00 2.03 -13.20
C LYS A 18 -5.53 1.66 -13.24
N VAL A 19 -4.84 1.97 -14.34
CA VAL A 19 -3.40 1.73 -14.47
C VAL A 19 -2.65 2.54 -13.41
N LEU A 20 -2.98 3.82 -13.27
CA LEU A 20 -2.41 4.69 -12.25
C LEU A 20 -2.62 4.10 -10.85
N HIS A 21 -3.85 3.71 -10.50
CA HIS A 21 -4.17 3.08 -9.22
C HIS A 21 -3.29 1.85 -8.94
N VAL A 22 -3.17 0.93 -9.91
CA VAL A 22 -2.38 -0.30 -9.76
C VAL A 22 -0.88 0.01 -9.60
N LEU A 23 -0.34 0.95 -10.38
CA LEU A 23 1.06 1.38 -10.24
C LEU A 23 1.31 1.99 -8.85
N GLY A 24 0.38 2.80 -8.35
CA GLY A 24 0.43 3.33 -7.00
C GLY A 24 0.43 2.23 -5.95
N VAL A 25 -0.46 1.24 -6.08
CA VAL A 25 -0.53 0.09 -5.17
C VAL A 25 0.77 -0.70 -5.19
N ILE A 26 1.38 -0.93 -6.35
CA ILE A 26 2.67 -1.64 -6.47
C ILE A 26 3.78 -0.86 -5.77
N ALA A 27 3.92 0.44 -6.06
CA ALA A 27 4.92 1.30 -5.44
C ALA A 27 4.73 1.38 -3.92
N TRP A 28 3.48 1.49 -3.47
CA TRP A 28 3.12 1.53 -2.06
C TRP A 28 3.44 0.22 -1.34
N VAL A 29 2.82 -0.89 -1.75
CA VAL A 29 2.92 -2.18 -1.06
C VAL A 29 4.35 -2.74 -1.17
N GLY A 30 4.95 -2.69 -2.36
CA GLY A 30 6.32 -3.14 -2.58
C GLY A 30 7.34 -2.33 -1.77
N GLY A 31 7.14 -1.01 -1.69
CA GLY A 31 7.98 -0.14 -0.88
C GLY A 31 7.79 -0.36 0.62
N ALA A 32 6.54 -0.54 1.10
CA ALA A 32 6.25 -0.81 2.50
C ALA A 32 6.87 -2.14 2.97
N LEU A 33 6.77 -3.21 2.16
CA LEU A 33 7.44 -4.48 2.43
C LEU A 33 8.96 -4.33 2.49
N SER A 34 9.53 -3.59 1.55
CA SER A 34 10.97 -3.31 1.51
C SER A 34 11.42 -2.54 2.75
N LEU A 35 10.59 -1.62 3.24
CA LEU A 35 10.87 -0.86 4.45
C LEU A 35 10.88 -1.75 5.69
N SER A 36 9.90 -2.64 5.83
CA SER A 36 9.84 -3.62 6.93
C SER A 36 11.05 -4.57 6.93
N VAL A 37 11.51 -5.00 5.75
CA VAL A 37 12.72 -5.82 5.61
C VAL A 37 13.96 -5.03 6.04
N LEU A 38 14.09 -3.77 5.62
CA LEU A 38 15.21 -2.91 6.02
C LEU A 38 15.21 -2.66 7.53
N MET A 39 14.04 -2.49 8.16
CA MET A 39 13.92 -2.34 9.62
C MET A 39 14.36 -3.61 10.36
N ALA A 40 13.93 -4.78 9.89
CA ALA A 40 14.33 -6.06 10.47
C ALA A 40 15.85 -6.28 10.34
N TRP A 41 16.44 -5.86 9.22
CA TRP A 41 17.88 -5.93 9.02
C TRP A 41 18.63 -4.94 9.90
N ARG A 42 18.13 -3.70 10.01
CA ARG A 42 18.67 -2.64 10.88
C ARG A 42 18.75 -3.07 12.34
N ALA A 43 17.76 -3.82 12.84
CA ALA A 43 17.75 -4.32 14.22
C ALA A 43 18.93 -5.27 14.55
N GLY A 44 19.56 -5.87 13.54
CA GLY A 44 20.75 -6.72 13.70
C GLY A 44 22.09 -6.02 13.43
N GLN A 45 22.09 -4.73 13.11
CA GLN A 45 23.30 -3.97 12.85
C GLN A 45 23.84 -3.28 14.11
N ASP A 46 25.14 -2.98 14.09
CA ASP A 46 25.77 -2.11 15.05
C ASP A 46 25.36 -0.63 14.85
N GLU A 47 25.80 0.26 15.72
CA GLU A 47 25.41 1.67 15.67
C GLU A 47 25.76 2.34 14.33
N ALA A 48 26.94 2.05 13.78
CA ALA A 48 27.38 2.59 12.50
C ALA A 48 26.51 2.11 11.34
N GLY A 49 26.23 0.80 11.28
CA GLY A 49 25.34 0.21 10.27
C GLY A 49 23.91 0.73 10.36
N ARG A 50 23.37 0.90 11.58
CA ARG A 50 22.02 1.46 11.78
C ARG A 50 21.90 2.89 11.23
N ARG A 51 22.90 3.74 11.47
CA ARG A 51 22.94 5.10 10.94
C ARG A 51 23.06 5.12 9.42
N ALA A 52 23.91 4.26 8.86
CA ALA A 52 24.06 4.13 7.41
C ALA A 52 22.73 3.77 6.72
N LEU A 53 21.87 3.00 7.39
CA LEU A 53 20.56 2.61 6.88
C LEU A 53 19.48 3.69 6.96
N ALA A 54 19.67 4.74 7.76
CA ALA A 54 18.69 5.82 7.86
C ALA A 54 18.42 6.49 6.51
N VAL A 55 19.47 6.77 5.72
CA VAL A 55 19.35 7.43 4.42
C VAL A 55 18.54 6.62 3.39
N PRO A 56 18.87 5.35 3.08
CA PRO A 56 18.10 4.57 2.12
C PRO A 56 16.66 4.35 2.59
N MET A 57 16.42 4.16 3.90
CA MET A 57 15.07 4.02 4.44
C MET A 57 14.24 5.29 4.22
N ARG A 58 14.81 6.48 4.47
CA ARG A 58 14.15 7.78 4.22
C ARG A 58 13.85 7.99 2.75
N ARG A 59 14.80 7.68 1.86
CA ARG A 59 14.62 7.81 0.41
C ARG A 59 13.54 6.88 -0.11
N LEU A 60 13.50 5.64 0.35
CA LEU A 60 12.45 4.70 0.00
C LEU A 60 11.08 5.18 0.51
N ALA A 61 11.01 5.57 1.78
CA ALA A 61 9.77 6.02 2.42
C ALA A 61 9.17 7.27 1.75
N LEU A 62 9.98 8.31 1.54
CA LEU A 62 9.52 9.59 0.98
C LEU A 62 9.46 9.59 -0.55
N GLY A 63 10.36 8.85 -1.21
CA GLY A 63 10.48 8.85 -2.67
C GLY A 63 9.61 7.83 -3.39
N VAL A 64 9.21 6.75 -2.72
CA VAL A 64 8.43 5.66 -3.36
C VAL A 64 7.17 5.33 -2.58
N VAL A 65 7.28 5.07 -1.27
CA VAL A 65 6.16 4.56 -0.47
C VAL A 65 5.03 5.59 -0.35
N LEU A 66 5.33 6.79 0.16
CA LEU A 66 4.34 7.86 0.29
C LEU A 66 3.72 8.30 -1.03
N PRO A 67 4.48 8.60 -2.11
CA PRO A 67 3.86 8.97 -3.38
C PRO A 67 3.03 7.83 -3.96
N GLY A 68 3.49 6.57 -3.83
CA GLY A 68 2.71 5.40 -4.20
C GLY A 68 1.39 5.30 -3.44
N LEU A 69 1.41 5.49 -2.12
CA LEU A 69 0.23 5.49 -1.25
C LEU A 69 -0.77 6.57 -1.68
N VAL A 70 -0.30 7.81 -1.83
CA VAL A 70 -1.14 8.95 -2.23
C VAL A 70 -1.77 8.67 -3.60
N LEU A 71 -0.98 8.19 -4.56
CA LEU A 71 -1.44 7.91 -5.91
C LEU A 71 -2.44 6.75 -5.96
N ALA A 72 -2.21 5.69 -5.17
CA ALA A 72 -3.14 4.58 -5.00
C ALA A 72 -4.48 5.05 -4.42
N LEU A 73 -4.46 5.83 -3.32
CA LEU A 73 -5.66 6.29 -2.66
C LEU A 73 -6.43 7.30 -3.50
N ALA A 74 -5.75 8.29 -4.11
CA ALA A 74 -6.38 9.30 -4.94
C ALA A 74 -7.05 8.68 -6.18
N ALA A 75 -6.34 7.79 -6.90
CA ALA A 75 -6.91 7.08 -8.04
C ALA A 75 -8.03 6.10 -7.61
N GLY A 76 -7.91 5.48 -6.43
CA GLY A 76 -8.95 4.62 -5.86
C GLY A 76 -10.24 5.38 -5.54
N VAL A 77 -10.12 6.56 -4.92
CA VAL A 77 -11.27 7.45 -4.66
C VAL A 77 -11.87 7.95 -5.97
N TRP A 78 -11.06 8.29 -6.96
CA TRP A 78 -11.56 8.66 -8.29
C TRP A 78 -12.42 7.54 -8.91
N LEU A 79 -11.94 6.29 -8.86
CA LEU A 79 -12.72 5.14 -9.34
C LEU A 79 -14.01 4.93 -8.54
N LEU A 80 -13.98 5.20 -7.22
CA LEU A 80 -15.15 5.10 -6.35
C LEU A 80 -16.23 6.13 -6.71
N VAL A 81 -15.86 7.41 -6.84
CA VAL A 81 -16.84 8.49 -7.11
C VAL A 81 -17.50 8.34 -8.48
N THR A 82 -16.78 7.82 -9.48
CA THR A 82 -17.33 7.59 -10.83
C THR A 82 -18.34 6.43 -10.91
N LYS A 83 -18.39 5.55 -9.90
CA LYS A 83 -19.32 4.39 -9.85
C LYS A 83 -19.89 4.17 -8.45
N LEU A 84 -20.29 5.24 -7.77
CA LEU A 84 -20.67 5.20 -6.36
C LEU A 84 -21.84 4.24 -6.07
N GLU A 85 -22.86 4.20 -6.93
CA GLU A 85 -24.02 3.31 -6.77
C GLU A 85 -23.65 1.83 -6.79
N TYR A 86 -22.70 1.46 -7.66
CA TYR A 86 -22.21 0.09 -7.76
C TYR A 86 -21.47 -0.35 -6.49
N PHE A 87 -20.61 0.51 -5.95
CA PHE A 87 -19.80 0.18 -4.78
C PHE A 87 -20.59 0.18 -3.46
N ARG A 88 -21.68 0.96 -3.38
CA ARG A 88 -22.55 0.98 -2.19
C ARG A 88 -23.18 -0.39 -1.90
N LEU A 89 -23.60 -1.10 -2.95
CA LEU A 89 -24.24 -2.42 -2.85
C LEU A 89 -23.23 -3.58 -2.78
N ALA A 90 -21.96 -3.31 -3.01
CA ALA A 90 -20.91 -4.30 -3.05
C ALA A 90 -20.37 -4.63 -1.65
N VAL A 91 -20.79 -5.77 -1.07
CA VAL A 91 -20.27 -6.25 0.24
C VAL A 91 -18.74 -6.37 0.25
N TRP A 92 -18.14 -6.82 -0.85
CA TRP A 92 -16.68 -6.95 -0.97
C TRP A 92 -15.95 -5.60 -0.84
N PHE A 93 -16.59 -4.49 -1.22
CA PHE A 93 -16.01 -3.15 -1.11
C PHE A 93 -15.94 -2.70 0.35
N HIS A 94 -16.99 -2.98 1.13
CA HIS A 94 -17.05 -2.69 2.57
C HIS A 94 -16.04 -3.50 3.38
N ILE A 95 -15.64 -4.69 2.91
CA ILE A 95 -14.54 -5.49 3.50
C ILE A 95 -13.18 -4.95 3.05
N LYS A 96 -13.05 -4.57 1.77
CA LYS A 96 -11.80 -4.07 1.22
C LYS A 96 -11.37 -2.75 1.86
N LEU A 97 -12.31 -1.82 2.08
CA LEU A 97 -12.01 -0.49 2.60
C LEU A 97 -11.29 -0.49 3.96
N PRO A 98 -11.77 -1.19 5.02
CA PRO A 98 -11.06 -1.26 6.29
C PRO A 98 -9.71 -1.96 6.18
N LEU A 99 -9.55 -2.96 5.30
CA LEU A 99 -8.25 -3.60 5.05
C LEU A 99 -7.23 -2.63 4.43
N VAL A 100 -7.67 -1.81 3.47
CA VAL A 100 -6.82 -0.76 2.87
C VAL A 100 -6.43 0.29 3.91
N LEU A 101 -7.36 0.69 4.78
CA LEU A 101 -7.08 1.63 5.87
C LEU A 101 -6.09 1.06 6.88
N LEU A 102 -6.23 -0.23 7.23
CA LEU A 102 -5.29 -0.93 8.10
C LEU A 102 -3.89 -0.98 7.49
N ALA A 103 -3.77 -1.34 6.21
CA ALA A 103 -2.49 -1.33 5.49
C ALA A 103 -1.88 0.08 5.42
N ALA A 104 -2.71 1.11 5.22
CA ALA A 104 -2.25 2.50 5.18
C ALA A 104 -1.76 2.98 6.54
N GLY A 105 -2.45 2.60 7.62
CA GLY A 105 -2.03 2.88 9.00
C GLY A 105 -0.68 2.23 9.33
N ASP A 106 -0.52 0.95 9.00
CA ASP A 106 0.74 0.24 9.19
C ASP A 106 1.90 0.85 8.38
N THR A 107 1.64 1.18 7.12
CA THR A 107 2.61 1.89 6.28
C THR A 107 2.98 3.24 6.88
N GLY A 108 2.00 3.99 7.41
CA GLY A 108 2.22 5.26 8.08
C GLY A 108 3.17 5.12 9.27
N LEU A 109 3.00 4.07 10.09
CA LEU A 109 3.92 3.74 11.18
C LEU A 109 5.33 3.42 10.67
N CYS A 110 5.44 2.61 9.62
CA CYS A 110 6.73 2.27 9.02
C CYS A 110 7.46 3.50 8.47
N VAL A 111 6.75 4.36 7.73
CA VAL A 111 7.27 5.62 7.20
C VAL A 111 7.66 6.56 8.32
N PHE A 112 6.82 6.70 9.35
CA PHE A 112 7.11 7.55 10.50
C PHE A 112 8.42 7.13 11.16
N ARG A 113 8.59 5.83 11.45
CA ARG A 113 9.83 5.32 12.04
C ARG A 113 11.04 5.46 11.12
N ALA A 114 10.86 5.27 9.81
CA ALA A 114 11.92 5.42 8.83
C ALA A 114 12.42 6.85 8.68
N VAL A 115 11.55 7.85 8.93
CA VAL A 115 11.86 9.26 8.70
C VAL A 115 12.23 10.00 9.97
N TRP A 116 11.52 9.76 11.06
CA TRP A 116 11.63 10.53 12.30
C TRP A 116 12.45 9.82 13.37
N LEU A 117 12.38 8.48 13.43
CA LEU A 117 13.06 7.68 14.45
C LEU A 117 14.30 6.96 13.89
N SER A 118 14.80 7.40 12.74
CA SER A 118 15.98 6.81 12.12
C SER A 118 17.30 7.26 12.75
N GLU A 119 17.28 8.32 13.56
CA GLU A 119 18.46 8.86 14.25
C GLU A 119 18.55 8.36 15.70
N GLU A 120 17.43 7.91 16.26
CA GLU A 120 17.39 7.39 17.63
C GLU A 120 18.20 6.08 17.76
N PRO A 121 18.79 5.81 18.93
CA PRO A 121 19.37 4.50 19.25
C PRO A 121 18.24 3.46 19.20
N GLY A 122 18.03 2.89 18.03
CA GLY A 122 16.87 2.05 17.74
C GLY A 122 16.90 0.74 18.52
N GLU A 123 15.73 0.11 18.61
CA GLU A 123 15.60 -1.22 19.19
C GLU A 123 16.54 -2.20 18.47
N ALA A 124 17.44 -2.83 19.25
CA ALA A 124 18.44 -3.75 18.76
C ALA A 124 18.14 -5.17 19.25
N GLY A 125 18.54 -6.14 18.44
CA GLY A 125 18.48 -7.55 18.80
C GLY A 125 17.37 -8.33 18.09
N PRO A 126 17.32 -9.66 18.35
CA PRO A 126 16.49 -10.59 17.60
C PRO A 126 14.99 -10.37 17.81
N ALA A 127 14.58 -9.88 18.97
CA ALA A 127 13.18 -9.58 19.28
C ALA A 127 12.63 -8.47 18.36
N ALA A 128 13.32 -7.32 18.31
CA ALA A 128 12.98 -6.21 17.42
C ALA A 128 12.97 -6.66 15.95
N ALA A 129 14.00 -7.41 15.52
CA ALA A 129 14.06 -7.93 14.16
C ALA A 129 12.85 -8.84 13.82
N SER A 130 12.38 -9.64 14.78
CA SER A 130 11.22 -10.51 14.61
C SER A 130 9.92 -9.72 14.49
N GLU A 131 9.78 -8.62 15.23
CA GLU A 131 8.61 -7.75 15.17
C GLU A 131 8.49 -7.09 13.80
N TRP A 132 9.59 -6.55 13.29
CA TRP A 132 9.62 -5.95 11.95
C TRP A 132 9.32 -6.96 10.84
N ARG A 133 9.75 -8.21 10.98
CA ARG A 133 9.34 -9.28 10.07
C ARG A 133 7.84 -9.56 10.14
N ARG A 134 7.24 -9.58 11.33
CA ARG A 134 5.77 -9.74 11.49
C ARG A 134 5.01 -8.61 10.82
N VAL A 135 5.48 -7.36 10.97
CA VAL A 135 4.91 -6.19 10.28
C VAL A 135 4.96 -6.38 8.76
N GLY A 136 6.11 -6.75 8.20
CA GLY A 136 6.24 -7.03 6.76
C GLY A 136 5.29 -8.14 6.28
N VAL A 137 5.20 -9.25 7.02
CA VAL A 137 4.25 -10.34 6.70
C VAL A 137 2.81 -9.85 6.74
N MET A 138 2.43 -9.04 7.72
CA MET A 138 1.09 -8.47 7.82
C MET A 138 0.76 -7.61 6.59
N VAL A 139 1.65 -6.72 6.17
CA VAL A 139 1.47 -5.92 4.94
C VAL A 139 1.25 -6.82 3.73
N GLY A 140 2.07 -7.87 3.58
CA GLY A 140 1.98 -8.81 2.47
C GLY A 140 0.65 -9.58 2.47
N VAL A 141 0.24 -10.11 3.63
CA VAL A 141 -1.02 -10.84 3.78
C VAL A 141 -2.21 -9.93 3.51
N VAL A 142 -2.24 -8.72 4.08
CA VAL A 142 -3.34 -7.77 3.84
C VAL A 142 -3.41 -7.40 2.36
N ALA A 143 -2.28 -7.15 1.69
CA ALA A 143 -2.26 -6.87 0.26
C ALA A 143 -2.80 -8.03 -0.58
N VAL A 144 -2.43 -9.27 -0.25
CA VAL A 144 -2.97 -10.47 -0.91
C VAL A 144 -4.46 -10.60 -0.67
N VAL A 145 -4.96 -10.43 0.56
CA VAL A 145 -6.39 -10.50 0.87
C VAL A 145 -7.17 -9.42 0.13
N VAL A 146 -6.64 -8.19 0.06
CA VAL A 146 -7.22 -7.09 -0.73
C VAL A 146 -7.24 -7.44 -2.23
N GLY A 147 -6.20 -8.10 -2.74
CA GLY A 147 -6.14 -8.59 -4.11
C GLY A 147 -7.14 -9.72 -4.38
N LEU A 148 -7.29 -10.68 -3.47
CA LEU A 148 -8.27 -11.77 -3.58
C LEU A 148 -9.71 -11.26 -3.49
N ALA A 149 -9.96 -10.21 -2.70
CA ALA A 149 -11.24 -9.51 -2.67
C ALA A 149 -11.60 -8.88 -4.04
N LEU A 150 -10.62 -8.63 -4.93
CA LEU A 150 -10.88 -8.26 -6.33
C LEU A 150 -11.25 -9.46 -7.21
N PHE A 151 -10.75 -10.66 -6.87
CA PHE A 151 -10.70 -11.78 -7.79
C PHE A 151 -11.90 -12.71 -7.77
N LYS A 152 -12.81 -12.67 -6.77
CA LYS A 152 -14.21 -13.16 -6.85
C LYS A 152 -14.86 -13.43 -5.47
N LEU A 153 -16.06 -12.87 -5.26
CA LEU A 153 -17.15 -13.53 -4.52
C LEU A 153 -18.44 -13.62 -5.37
N PRO A 154 -18.46 -14.39 -6.48
CA PRO A 154 -19.57 -15.19 -6.91
C PRO A 154 -19.22 -16.63 -6.53
N ILE A 155 -19.08 -16.89 -5.22
CA ILE A 155 -19.26 -18.24 -4.72
C ILE A 155 -20.78 -18.38 -4.64
N ARG A 156 -21.31 -19.09 -5.64
CA ARG A 156 -22.69 -19.55 -5.80
C ARG A 156 -23.49 -19.56 -4.48
N LEU A 157 -24.42 -18.61 -4.34
CA LEU A 157 -25.68 -18.84 -3.62
C LEU A 157 -26.78 -18.87 -4.67
N ALA A 158 -26.67 -19.85 -5.55
CA ALA A 158 -27.71 -20.27 -6.48
C ALA A 158 -27.54 -21.79 -6.61
N GLY A 159 -28.05 -22.46 -5.59
CA GLY A 159 -28.30 -23.88 -5.49
C GLY A 159 -29.54 -24.01 -4.63
#